data_AF-W9IHL8-F1
#
_entry.id   AF-W9IHL8-F1
#
_cell.length_a   1.000
_cell.length_b   1.000
_cell.length_c   1.000
_cell.angle_alpha   90.00
_cell.angle_beta   90.00
_cell.angle_gamma   90.00
#
_symmetry.space_group_name_H-M   'P 1'
#
loop_
_entity.id
_entity.type
_entity.pdbx_description
1 polymer ?
#
loop_
_entity_poly.entity_id
_entity_poly.type
_entity_poly.pdbx_seq_one_letter_code
_entity_poly.pdbx_strand_id
1 'polypeptide(L)'
;MKRVKCCTACRRRHRKCVTQPGASQCGTCLESGQECQFENDIRFKHTHSETQKESGRKWAKVPQKISFTTPRGIDGKVPEEADTRPEANESATQPISEGMMEISIDDHMQSQPEAGPLEQVFSYWGSPSNLITDSPIDENMSPAYQAESPSLPRASIPFILDPDRNSPNATGQGLSGQGCSQDPFELTEREAFLFMIYIHKLAPLSDACDDARHFALEVPRLALHQPMIMNGLLALASRYDSRCTNSSDEIESTFYHNKCIKLLIEAFAQPPETWDSTLLTAVVIARLYEENDNETDSYYHHLSGTQNLLNHEAISRFVMQGGLAEAASWVHLRQAIYVYVVRREPLEICLENFERSTVFRRSDDSAYANRAVYNFAKLMRLFLPMESPDGDLGKWKAVEREMQEWYEARPVSFKPIFHKAADVSSDRPFSVICFAASVPVVAMQHYYASKAVLCLRDNKQTTNKHRRQEFEVRQDGALSNISSYLCMLMGLALSNSHVANAFYLPAHMLSLCGYCIRDPCVRTHTIQYLEKVDEVIKWKTKALIGTLKREWNGQD
;
A
#
# COMPACT_ATOMS: atom_id res chain seq x y z
N MET A 1 -35.71 -10.38 7.08
CA MET A 1 -36.67 -11.26 6.34
C MET A 1 -35.89 -12.15 5.37
N LYS A 2 -35.91 -13.47 5.55
CA LYS A 2 -35.23 -14.43 4.65
C LYS A 2 -35.93 -14.43 3.29
N ARG A 3 -35.18 -14.32 2.17
CA ARG A 3 -35.73 -14.44 0.81
C ARG A 3 -36.40 -15.81 0.65
N VAL A 4 -37.70 -15.83 0.39
CA VAL A 4 -38.46 -17.06 0.13
C VAL A 4 -38.02 -17.62 -1.23
N LYS A 5 -37.41 -18.81 -1.24
CA LYS A 5 -37.00 -19.51 -2.47
C LYS A 5 -38.25 -19.91 -3.27
N CYS A 6 -38.45 -19.31 -4.44
CA CYS A 6 -39.52 -19.65 -5.38
C CYS A 6 -39.04 -20.76 -6.35
N CYS A 7 -39.83 -21.81 -6.55
CA CYS A 7 -39.50 -22.90 -7.47
C CYS A 7 -39.56 -22.47 -8.95
N THR A 8 -38.87 -23.20 -9.83
CA THR A 8 -38.75 -22.87 -11.25
C THR A 8 -40.11 -22.88 -11.98
N ALA A 9 -40.98 -23.81 -11.64
CA ALA A 9 -42.32 -23.93 -12.22
C ALA A 9 -43.22 -22.72 -11.87
N CYS A 10 -43.24 -22.31 -10.60
CA CYS A 10 -44.00 -21.13 -10.17
C CYS A 10 -43.40 -19.84 -10.73
N ARG A 11 -42.05 -19.74 -10.81
CA ARG A 11 -41.36 -18.60 -11.41
C ARG A 11 -41.72 -18.44 -12.89
N ARG A 12 -41.69 -19.50 -13.70
CA ARG A 12 -42.04 -19.45 -15.13
C ARG A 12 -43.49 -19.07 -15.38
N ARG A 13 -44.40 -19.46 -14.49
CA ARG A 13 -45.84 -19.18 -14.61
C ARG A 13 -46.29 -17.92 -13.90
N HIS A 14 -45.36 -17.16 -13.29
CA HIS A 14 -45.63 -15.96 -12.51
C HIS A 14 -46.70 -16.20 -11.43
N ARG A 15 -46.68 -17.38 -10.79
CA ARG A 15 -47.62 -17.76 -9.72
C ARG A 15 -46.95 -17.70 -8.34
N LYS A 16 -47.76 -17.48 -7.31
CA LYS A 16 -47.29 -17.46 -5.92
C LYS A 16 -46.81 -18.86 -5.53
N CYS A 17 -45.58 -18.95 -5.03
CA CYS A 17 -44.96 -20.18 -4.55
C CYS A 17 -44.98 -20.18 -3.02
N VAL A 18 -45.74 -21.09 -2.42
CA VAL A 18 -45.83 -21.26 -0.96
C VAL A 18 -45.44 -22.69 -0.61
N THR A 19 -44.35 -22.84 0.14
CA THR A 19 -43.82 -24.13 0.59
C THR A 19 -43.95 -24.21 2.10
N GLN A 20 -44.60 -25.26 2.61
CA GLN A 20 -44.64 -25.49 4.05
C GLN A 20 -43.30 -26.04 4.55
N PRO A 21 -42.89 -25.76 5.80
CA PRO A 21 -41.65 -26.30 6.37
C PRO A 21 -41.63 -27.83 6.27
N GLY A 22 -40.59 -28.39 5.66
CA GLY A 22 -40.44 -29.85 5.47
C GLY A 22 -41.13 -30.45 4.24
N ALA A 23 -41.89 -29.67 3.47
CA ALA A 23 -42.52 -30.15 2.24
C ALA A 23 -41.53 -30.18 1.06
N SER A 24 -41.53 -31.28 0.29
CA SER A 24 -40.70 -31.43 -0.92
C SER A 24 -41.24 -30.69 -2.14
N GLN A 25 -42.50 -30.22 -2.09
CA GLN A 25 -43.17 -29.49 -3.18
C GLN A 25 -43.95 -28.29 -2.63
N CYS A 26 -44.14 -27.24 -3.45
CA CYS A 26 -45.00 -26.12 -3.10
C CYS A 26 -46.48 -26.44 -3.40
N GLY A 27 -47.40 -25.83 -2.66
CA GLY A 27 -48.85 -26.11 -2.78
C GLY A 27 -49.39 -25.93 -4.20
N THR A 28 -48.96 -24.87 -4.88
CA THR A 28 -49.37 -24.57 -6.28
C THR A 28 -48.93 -25.64 -7.28
N CYS A 29 -47.77 -26.27 -7.06
CA CYS A 29 -47.30 -27.37 -7.91
C CYS A 29 -48.01 -28.68 -7.59
N LEU A 30 -48.29 -28.93 -6.31
CA LEU A 30 -49.03 -30.11 -5.86
C LEU A 30 -50.45 -30.12 -6.46
N GLU A 31 -51.17 -28.99 -6.40
CA GLU A 31 -52.53 -28.86 -6.94
C GLU A 31 -52.58 -28.97 -8.47
N SER A 32 -51.54 -28.52 -9.16
CA SER A 32 -51.46 -28.58 -10.63
C SER A 32 -50.83 -29.86 -11.18
N GLY A 33 -50.42 -30.80 -10.30
CA GLY A 33 -49.76 -32.04 -10.67
C GLY A 33 -48.45 -31.83 -11.44
N GLN A 34 -47.73 -30.74 -11.15
CA GLN A 34 -46.50 -30.38 -11.86
C GLN A 34 -45.27 -30.64 -10.99
N GLU A 35 -44.16 -30.98 -11.65
CA GLU A 35 -42.88 -31.20 -10.97
C GLU A 35 -42.35 -29.91 -10.34
N CYS A 36 -42.09 -29.95 -9.03
CA CYS A 36 -41.66 -28.79 -8.25
C CYS A 36 -40.16 -28.84 -7.97
N GLN A 37 -39.35 -28.16 -8.77
CA GLN A 37 -37.90 -28.09 -8.58
C GLN A 37 -37.47 -26.71 -8.05
N PHE A 38 -36.73 -26.71 -6.94
CA PHE A 38 -36.04 -25.53 -6.42
C PHE A 38 -34.60 -25.56 -6.96
N GLU A 39 -34.15 -24.49 -7.62
CA GLU A 39 -32.75 -24.40 -8.06
C GLU A 39 -31.83 -24.44 -6.82
N ASN A 40 -30.88 -25.37 -6.81
CA ASN A 40 -29.75 -25.32 -5.90
C ASN A 40 -28.79 -24.23 -6.43
N ASP A 41 -28.53 -23.21 -5.61
CA ASP A 41 -27.74 -22.01 -5.96
C ASP A 41 -26.25 -22.34 -6.17
N ILE A 42 -25.89 -22.99 -7.27
CA ILE A 42 -24.54 -22.91 -7.83
C ILE A 42 -24.67 -22.77 -9.35
N ARG A 43 -24.47 -21.54 -9.86
CA ARG A 43 -24.21 -21.29 -11.28
C ARG A 43 -22.80 -20.73 -11.43
N PHE A 44 -21.90 -21.54 -11.98
CA PHE A 44 -20.66 -21.02 -12.55
C PHE A 44 -20.99 -20.31 -13.87
N LYS A 45 -20.63 -19.03 -13.97
CA LYS A 45 -20.63 -18.33 -15.27
C LYS A 45 -19.39 -18.76 -16.04
N HIS A 46 -19.54 -19.71 -16.96
CA HIS A 46 -18.59 -19.86 -18.06
C HIS A 46 -19.02 -18.93 -19.19
N THR A 47 -18.34 -17.80 -19.35
CA THR A 47 -18.42 -16.99 -20.56
C THR A 47 -17.31 -17.42 -21.50
N HIS A 48 -17.65 -18.27 -22.46
CA HIS A 48 -16.97 -18.24 -23.76
C HIS A 48 -17.60 -17.12 -24.56
N SER A 49 -16.82 -16.11 -24.95
CA SER A 49 -17.22 -15.18 -26.01
C SER A 49 -16.11 -15.08 -27.04
N GLU A 50 -16.08 -16.03 -27.95
CA GLU A 50 -15.83 -15.69 -29.36
C GLU A 50 -17.18 -15.36 -29.97
N THR A 51 -17.42 -14.09 -30.27
CA THR A 51 -18.45 -13.71 -31.25
C THR A 51 -18.11 -12.35 -31.82
N GLN A 52 -17.96 -12.33 -33.15
CA GLN A 52 -17.66 -11.16 -33.96
C GLN A 52 -18.68 -10.04 -33.71
N LYS A 53 -18.16 -8.80 -33.61
CA LYS A 53 -18.97 -7.59 -33.50
C LYS A 53 -19.71 -7.33 -34.82
N GLU A 54 -21.03 -7.46 -34.82
CA GLU A 54 -21.88 -6.77 -35.80
C GLU A 54 -22.10 -5.32 -35.36
N SER A 55 -21.69 -4.40 -36.22
CA SER A 55 -21.85 -2.95 -36.07
C SER A 55 -23.28 -2.52 -36.44
N GLY A 56 -24.05 -1.98 -35.49
CA GLY A 56 -25.29 -1.30 -35.81
C GLY A 56 -26.35 -1.28 -34.72
N ARG A 57 -26.09 -0.60 -33.59
CA ARG A 57 -27.17 -0.20 -32.68
C ARG A 57 -27.12 1.31 -32.44
N LYS A 58 -28.16 2.01 -32.89
CA LYS A 58 -28.38 3.44 -32.62
C LYS A 58 -28.90 3.58 -31.19
N TRP A 59 -28.15 4.27 -30.35
CA TRP A 59 -28.54 4.59 -28.98
C TRP A 59 -29.60 5.72 -28.97
N ALA A 60 -30.63 5.58 -28.13
CA ALA A 60 -31.65 6.61 -27.96
C ALA A 60 -31.05 7.86 -27.28
N LYS A 61 -31.39 9.05 -27.81
CA LYS A 61 -30.93 10.33 -27.23
C LYS A 61 -31.67 10.63 -25.92
N VAL A 62 -30.91 10.95 -24.88
CA VAL A 62 -31.42 11.32 -23.55
C VAL A 62 -31.97 12.76 -23.60
N PRO A 63 -33.15 13.07 -23.01
CA PRO A 63 -33.68 14.42 -23.00
C PRO A 63 -32.86 15.35 -22.09
N GLN A 64 -32.61 16.58 -22.53
CA GLN A 64 -31.80 17.59 -21.82
C GLN A 64 -32.52 18.30 -20.65
N LYS A 65 -33.68 17.82 -20.21
CA LYS A 65 -34.36 18.35 -19.02
C LYS A 65 -35.12 17.25 -18.30
N ILE A 66 -34.81 17.08 -17.02
CA ILE A 66 -35.45 16.14 -16.12
C ILE A 66 -36.53 16.94 -15.37
N SER A 67 -37.80 16.57 -15.50
CA SER A 67 -38.87 17.11 -14.65
C SER A 67 -39.24 16.09 -13.58
N PHE A 68 -39.09 16.44 -12.32
CA PHE A 68 -39.53 15.61 -11.21
C PHE A 68 -41.04 15.79 -11.00
N THR A 69 -41.80 14.69 -11.08
CA THR A 69 -43.19 14.67 -10.63
C THR A 69 -43.21 14.39 -9.13
N THR A 70 -43.61 15.38 -8.33
CA THR A 70 -43.91 15.16 -6.91
C THR A 70 -45.24 14.41 -6.77
N PRO A 71 -45.39 13.52 -5.77
CA PRO A 71 -46.67 12.89 -5.46
C PRO A 71 -47.70 13.96 -5.05
N ARG A 72 -48.93 13.88 -5.59
CA ARG A 72 -50.04 14.74 -5.18
C ARG A 72 -50.67 14.27 -3.86
N GLY A 73 -50.91 15.24 -2.97
CA GLY A 73 -51.74 15.20 -1.76
C GLY A 73 -50.89 15.29 -0.49
N ILE A 74 -50.98 16.29 0.39
CA ILE A 74 -52.12 17.12 0.82
C ILE A 74 -51.60 18.53 1.23
N ASP A 75 -52.33 19.57 0.82
CA ASP A 75 -52.38 20.97 1.29
C ASP A 75 -51.12 21.85 1.46
N GLY A 76 -51.09 22.97 0.71
CA GLY A 76 -50.28 24.15 1.04
C GLY A 76 -50.01 25.08 -0.16
N LYS A 77 -50.39 26.35 -0.05
CA LYS A 77 -50.40 27.38 -1.11
C LYS A 77 -49.00 27.93 -1.49
N VAL A 78 -48.75 28.05 -2.81
CA VAL A 78 -48.16 29.15 -3.67
C VAL A 78 -47.61 30.41 -2.94
N PRO A 79 -46.60 31.21 -3.43
CA PRO A 79 -46.03 31.33 -4.80
C PRO A 79 -44.48 31.39 -4.95
N GLU A 80 -44.05 31.26 -6.22
CA GLU A 80 -42.75 31.70 -6.79
C GLU A 80 -42.55 33.22 -6.75
N GLU A 81 -41.32 33.66 -6.49
CA GLU A 81 -40.78 34.93 -6.98
C GLU A 81 -39.46 34.66 -7.74
N ALA A 82 -39.42 35.17 -8.96
CA ALA A 82 -38.23 35.30 -9.78
C ALA A 82 -37.51 36.60 -9.39
N ASP A 83 -36.17 36.63 -9.39
CA ASP A 83 -35.52 37.85 -9.88
C ASP A 83 -34.08 37.68 -10.38
N THR A 84 -33.70 38.72 -11.09
CA THR A 84 -32.73 38.89 -12.16
C THR A 84 -31.27 39.12 -11.71
N ARG A 85 -30.36 38.74 -12.62
CA ARG A 85 -28.97 39.20 -12.92
C ARG A 85 -28.63 40.65 -12.48
N PRO A 86 -27.33 41.07 -12.32
CA PRO A 86 -26.31 40.95 -13.37
C PRO A 86 -24.81 40.89 -13.00
N GLU A 87 -24.02 40.60 -14.05
CA GLU A 87 -22.56 40.65 -14.17
C GLU A 87 -22.01 42.09 -14.11
N ALA A 88 -20.75 42.24 -13.67
CA ALA A 88 -19.93 43.43 -13.94
C ALA A 88 -18.45 43.04 -14.16
N ASN A 89 -17.83 43.76 -15.09
CA ASN A 89 -16.60 43.50 -15.84
C ASN A 89 -15.27 43.83 -15.13
N GLU A 90 -14.24 43.12 -15.61
CA GLU A 90 -12.85 43.49 -15.94
C GLU A 90 -12.14 44.70 -15.30
N SER A 91 -10.88 44.48 -14.90
CA SER A 91 -9.74 45.32 -15.33
C SER A 91 -8.40 44.61 -15.13
N ALA A 92 -7.52 44.80 -16.12
CA ALA A 92 -6.21 44.19 -16.29
C ALA A 92 -5.08 44.96 -15.59
N THR A 93 -4.01 44.26 -15.20
CA THR A 93 -2.64 44.82 -15.13
C THR A 93 -1.59 43.69 -15.23
N GLN A 94 -0.66 43.80 -16.18
CA GLN A 94 0.60 43.03 -16.27
C GLN A 94 1.78 43.94 -15.84
N PRO A 95 3.06 43.50 -15.90
CA PRO A 95 3.71 42.56 -15.00
C PRO A 95 4.96 43.20 -14.34
N ILE A 96 5.47 42.63 -13.24
CA ILE A 96 6.81 42.96 -12.73
C ILE A 96 7.60 41.66 -12.50
N SER A 97 8.86 41.73 -12.93
CA SER A 97 9.92 40.72 -13.05
C SER A 97 10.57 40.33 -11.71
N GLU A 98 11.42 39.30 -11.78
CA GLU A 98 12.40 38.76 -10.81
C GLU A 98 11.89 37.58 -9.94
N GLY A 99 12.59 36.44 -9.81
CA GLY A 99 13.87 35.97 -10.34
C GLY A 99 14.12 34.58 -9.72
N MET A 100 14.13 33.53 -10.55
CA MET A 100 14.25 32.13 -10.14
C MET A 100 15.71 31.70 -10.30
N MET A 101 16.35 31.24 -9.21
CA MET A 101 17.71 30.71 -9.24
C MET A 101 17.65 29.22 -9.60
N GLU A 102 17.75 28.91 -10.90
CA GLU A 102 18.05 27.57 -11.39
C GLU A 102 19.54 27.28 -11.20
N ILE A 103 19.87 26.13 -10.61
CA ILE A 103 21.24 25.65 -10.51
C ILE A 103 21.62 25.12 -11.90
N SER A 104 22.36 25.94 -12.65
CA SER A 104 22.93 25.59 -13.95
C SER A 104 23.96 24.47 -13.79
N ILE A 105 23.83 23.45 -14.63
CA ILE A 105 24.85 22.43 -14.87
C ILE A 105 25.82 23.02 -15.87
N ASP A 106 26.94 23.54 -15.39
CA ASP A 106 28.21 23.52 -16.11
C ASP A 106 29.32 23.94 -15.15
N ASP A 107 30.18 23.00 -14.78
CA ASP A 107 31.54 23.36 -14.43
C ASP A 107 32.51 22.28 -14.89
N HIS A 108 33.34 22.66 -15.85
CA HIS A 108 34.38 21.86 -16.45
C HIS A 108 35.58 21.84 -15.49
N MET A 109 35.73 20.78 -14.71
CA MET A 109 36.99 20.50 -14.03
C MET A 109 37.61 19.24 -14.63
N GLN A 110 38.65 19.46 -15.44
CA GLN A 110 39.54 18.42 -15.93
C GLN A 110 40.28 17.79 -14.74
N SER A 111 39.98 16.53 -14.46
CA SER A 111 40.90 15.63 -13.75
C SER A 111 40.88 14.28 -14.46
N GLN A 112 42.07 13.81 -14.85
CA GLN A 112 42.28 12.58 -15.59
C GLN A 112 41.76 11.34 -14.85
N PRO A 113 41.35 10.27 -15.56
CA PRO A 113 40.85 9.06 -14.94
C PRO A 113 42.01 8.13 -14.57
N GLU A 114 42.24 7.92 -13.27
CA GLU A 114 42.86 6.67 -12.81
C GLU A 114 41.77 5.60 -12.68
N ALA A 115 41.81 4.65 -13.60
CA ALA A 115 40.95 3.47 -13.60
C ALA A 115 41.42 2.47 -12.54
N GLY A 116 40.68 2.38 -11.43
CA GLY A 116 40.76 1.27 -10.49
C GLY A 116 39.43 0.50 -10.47
N PRO A 117 39.40 -0.84 -10.56
CA PRO A 117 38.15 -1.58 -10.56
C PRO A 117 37.49 -1.56 -9.17
N LEU A 118 36.34 -0.90 -9.07
CA LEU A 118 35.53 -0.78 -7.84
C LEU A 118 34.48 -1.90 -7.69
N GLU A 119 34.55 -2.95 -8.51
CA GLU A 119 33.64 -4.12 -8.42
C GLU A 119 33.79 -4.91 -7.11
N GLN A 120 34.89 -4.74 -6.37
CA GLN A 120 35.16 -5.53 -5.16
C GLN A 120 34.47 -5.04 -3.89
N VAL A 121 33.91 -3.81 -3.85
CA VAL A 121 33.28 -3.27 -2.64
C VAL A 121 31.82 -3.72 -2.47
N PHE A 122 31.14 -4.09 -3.56
CA PHE A 122 29.74 -4.51 -3.54
C PHE A 122 29.53 -5.99 -3.17
N SER A 123 30.56 -6.83 -3.23
CA SER A 123 30.46 -8.27 -2.90
C SER A 123 30.42 -8.56 -1.40
N TYR A 124 30.84 -7.62 -0.54
CA TYR A 124 30.91 -7.84 0.91
C TYR A 124 29.54 -7.89 1.62
N TRP A 125 28.47 -7.39 0.99
CA TRP A 125 27.14 -7.31 1.60
C TRP A 125 26.16 -8.38 1.11
N GLY A 126 26.64 -9.34 0.31
CA GLY A 126 25.81 -10.30 -0.44
C GLY A 126 25.49 -11.63 0.25
N SER A 127 25.69 -11.81 1.55
CA SER A 127 25.38 -13.09 2.22
C SER A 127 24.59 -12.90 3.54
N PRO A 128 23.29 -13.26 3.58
CA PRO A 128 22.47 -13.21 4.79
C PRO A 128 22.77 -14.30 5.83
N SER A 129 23.71 -15.22 5.56
CA SER A 129 23.87 -16.46 6.34
C SER A 129 24.90 -16.40 7.48
N ASN A 130 25.58 -15.28 7.72
CA ASN A 130 26.67 -15.20 8.70
C ASN A 130 26.29 -14.55 10.05
N LEU A 131 25.00 -14.37 10.36
CA LEU A 131 24.57 -13.77 11.64
C LEU A 131 24.07 -14.78 12.67
N ILE A 132 24.23 -16.09 12.42
CA ILE A 132 23.98 -17.13 13.42
C ILE A 132 25.10 -18.16 13.31
N THR A 133 26.21 -17.94 14.01
CA THR A 133 26.95 -18.95 14.81
C THR A 133 28.24 -18.38 15.42
N ASP A 134 28.45 -18.74 16.69
CA ASP A 134 29.69 -18.93 17.44
C ASP A 134 30.65 -17.74 17.69
N SER A 135 30.45 -17.11 18.86
CA SER A 135 31.54 -16.39 19.53
C SER A 135 32.45 -17.41 20.25
N PRO A 136 33.77 -17.44 20.01
CA PRO A 136 34.67 -18.25 20.81
C PRO A 136 34.80 -17.64 22.20
N ILE A 137 34.58 -18.47 23.22
CA ILE A 137 34.89 -18.18 24.61
C ILE A 137 36.41 -18.23 24.74
N ASP A 138 37.04 -17.10 25.07
CA ASP A 138 38.45 -17.06 25.44
C ASP A 138 38.56 -17.27 26.97
N GLU A 139 38.88 -18.50 27.35
CA GLU A 139 39.27 -18.85 28.73
C GLU A 139 40.69 -18.34 28.98
N ASN A 140 40.82 -17.19 29.66
CA ASN A 140 41.83 -16.93 30.71
C ASN A 140 41.96 -15.44 31.02
N MET A 141 41.28 -14.96 32.07
CA MET A 141 41.89 -14.05 33.05
C MET A 141 40.97 -13.79 34.24
N SER A 142 41.53 -13.88 35.44
CA SER A 142 40.99 -13.34 36.69
C SER A 142 42.17 -13.10 37.64
N PRO A 143 42.05 -12.27 38.69
CA PRO A 143 41.19 -11.08 38.84
C PRO A 143 41.95 -9.89 39.47
N ALA A 144 41.49 -8.66 39.27
CA ALA A 144 41.59 -7.58 40.27
C ALA A 144 40.84 -6.34 39.78
N TYR A 145 39.86 -5.90 40.56
CA TYR A 145 39.61 -4.52 41.00
C TYR A 145 38.12 -4.36 41.31
N GLN A 146 37.85 -4.19 42.60
CA GLN A 146 36.58 -3.79 43.17
C GLN A 146 36.24 -2.36 42.73
N ALA A 147 35.01 -2.14 42.29
CA ALA A 147 34.36 -0.84 42.41
C ALA A 147 32.84 -1.03 42.45
N GLU A 148 32.21 -0.31 43.38
CA GLU A 148 30.87 -0.48 43.90
C GLU A 148 29.77 0.01 42.92
N SER A 149 28.67 -0.73 42.86
CA SER A 149 27.43 -0.30 42.18
C SER A 149 26.43 0.23 43.21
N PRO A 150 25.84 1.43 43.03
CA PRO A 150 24.64 1.81 43.76
C PRO A 150 23.39 1.28 43.05
N SER A 151 22.58 0.55 43.81
CA SER A 151 21.28 0.00 43.44
C SER A 151 20.20 1.09 43.37
N LEU A 152 19.38 1.07 42.31
CA LEU A 152 18.10 1.78 42.26
C LEU A 152 16.93 0.77 42.23
N PRO A 153 15.81 1.08 42.90
CA PRO A 153 14.80 0.10 43.28
C PRO A 153 13.83 -0.26 42.15
N ARG A 154 13.60 -1.56 42.00
CA ARG A 154 12.54 -2.15 41.17
C ARG A 154 11.19 -1.87 41.82
N ALA A 155 10.43 -0.93 41.26
CA ALA A 155 9.04 -0.69 41.64
C ALA A 155 8.16 -1.82 41.05
N SER A 156 7.73 -2.73 41.91
CA SER A 156 6.71 -3.73 41.60
C SER A 156 5.32 -3.10 41.76
N ILE A 157 4.51 -3.10 40.69
CA ILE A 157 3.09 -2.73 40.75
C ILE A 157 2.29 -3.99 41.11
N PRO A 158 1.46 -3.99 42.18
CA PRO A 158 0.71 -5.17 42.57
C PRO A 158 -0.59 -5.32 41.76
N PHE A 159 -0.79 -6.52 41.21
CA PHE A 159 -2.10 -6.97 40.71
C PHE A 159 -3.02 -7.31 41.89
N ILE A 160 -4.21 -6.70 41.93
CA ILE A 160 -5.32 -7.11 42.80
C ILE A 160 -6.28 -7.91 41.92
N LEU A 161 -6.48 -9.19 42.26
CA LEU A 161 -7.63 -9.98 41.83
C LEU A 161 -8.28 -10.57 43.08
N ASP A 162 -9.52 -10.16 43.33
CA ASP A 162 -10.46 -10.81 44.24
C ASP A 162 -10.74 -12.26 43.81
N PRO A 163 -10.87 -13.21 44.75
CA PRO A 163 -11.50 -14.49 44.48
C PRO A 163 -12.79 -14.63 45.30
N ASP A 164 -13.92 -14.91 44.64
CA ASP A 164 -15.04 -15.58 45.30
C ASP A 164 -15.93 -16.34 44.31
N ARG A 165 -15.78 -17.67 44.27
CA ARG A 165 -16.91 -18.61 44.22
C ARG A 165 -16.50 -20.08 44.48
N ASN A 166 -17.04 -20.62 45.57
CA ASN A 166 -17.10 -22.03 46.02
C ASN A 166 -17.55 -23.00 44.89
N SER A 167 -17.20 -24.30 44.83
CA SER A 167 -17.27 -25.39 45.83
C SER A 167 -16.77 -26.74 45.19
N PRO A 168 -16.84 -27.96 45.80
CA PRO A 168 -15.82 -28.55 46.67
C PRO A 168 -15.28 -29.95 46.25
N ASN A 169 -14.17 -30.35 46.90
CA ASN A 169 -13.70 -31.70 47.27
C ASN A 169 -13.52 -32.83 46.23
N ALA A 170 -12.26 -33.25 46.04
CA ALA A 170 -11.88 -34.66 46.05
C ALA A 170 -10.41 -34.84 46.45
N THR A 171 -10.20 -35.54 47.58
CA THR A 171 -8.91 -35.95 48.11
C THR A 171 -8.35 -37.13 47.31
N GLY A 172 -7.10 -37.04 46.87
CA GLY A 172 -6.37 -38.14 46.24
C GLY A 172 -4.90 -37.81 46.06
N GLN A 173 -4.07 -38.18 47.04
CA GLN A 173 -2.61 -38.16 46.94
C GLN A 173 -2.14 -39.18 45.90
N GLY A 174 -1.18 -38.80 45.05
CA GLY A 174 -0.46 -39.78 44.23
C GLY A 174 0.41 -39.18 43.13
N LEU A 175 1.70 -39.04 43.45
CA LEU A 175 2.86 -39.12 42.55
C LEU A 175 3.12 -37.96 41.56
N SER A 176 4.18 -37.24 41.92
CA SER A 176 5.06 -36.40 41.12
C SER A 176 5.29 -36.91 39.70
N GLY A 177 4.51 -36.38 38.76
CA GLY A 177 4.98 -36.08 37.41
C GLY A 177 5.30 -34.59 37.37
N GLN A 178 6.58 -34.25 37.27
CA GLN A 178 7.05 -32.89 37.10
C GLN A 178 6.65 -32.44 35.69
N GLY A 179 5.38 -32.07 35.53
CA GLY A 179 4.92 -31.34 34.36
C GLY A 179 5.64 -30.02 34.38
N CYS A 180 6.64 -29.86 33.51
CA CYS A 180 7.11 -28.54 33.12
C CYS A 180 5.84 -27.75 32.81
N SER A 181 5.51 -26.76 33.64
CA SER A 181 4.47 -25.81 33.28
C SER A 181 5.03 -25.10 32.06
N GLN A 182 4.71 -25.62 30.86
CA GLN A 182 4.96 -24.90 29.63
C GLN A 182 4.29 -23.57 29.83
N ASP A 183 5.10 -22.52 29.86
CA ASP A 183 4.58 -21.17 29.86
C ASP A 183 3.59 -21.11 28.69
N PRO A 184 2.31 -20.72 28.88
CA PRO A 184 1.30 -20.75 27.81
C PRO A 184 1.66 -19.92 26.56
N PHE A 185 2.80 -19.24 26.61
CA PHE A 185 3.33 -18.30 25.63
C PHE A 185 4.60 -18.77 24.92
N GLU A 186 5.08 -20.00 25.16
CA GLU A 186 6.28 -20.51 24.50
C GLU A 186 5.97 -20.85 23.02
N LEU A 187 6.59 -20.11 22.10
CA LEU A 187 6.50 -20.37 20.66
C LEU A 187 7.19 -21.69 20.32
N THR A 188 6.62 -22.44 19.38
CA THR A 188 7.34 -23.58 18.78
C THR A 188 8.59 -23.09 18.05
N GLU A 189 9.55 -23.99 17.80
CA GLU A 189 10.77 -23.67 17.04
C GLU A 189 10.45 -23.02 15.68
N ARG A 190 9.45 -23.55 14.96
CA ARG A 190 9.00 -23.01 13.68
C ARG A 190 8.38 -21.63 13.83
N GLU A 191 7.52 -21.42 14.82
CA GLU A 191 6.90 -20.11 15.08
C GLU A 191 7.96 -19.08 15.50
N ALA A 192 8.91 -19.45 16.34
CA ALA A 192 10.01 -18.58 16.75
C ALA A 192 10.87 -18.16 15.55
N PHE A 193 11.21 -19.09 14.65
CA PHE A 193 11.92 -18.78 13.41
C PHE A 193 11.15 -17.77 12.53
N LEU A 194 9.85 -18.00 12.30
CA LEU A 194 9.00 -17.08 11.54
C LEU A 194 8.86 -15.71 12.21
N PHE A 195 8.75 -15.69 13.54
CA PHE A 195 8.68 -14.47 14.32
C PHE A 195 9.95 -13.62 14.17
N MET A 196 11.12 -14.27 14.16
CA MET A 196 12.40 -13.61 13.92
C MET A 196 12.55 -13.10 12.48
N ILE A 197 12.04 -13.84 11.49
CA ILE A 197 11.94 -13.35 10.10
C ILE A 197 11.12 -12.06 10.06
N TYR A 198 9.97 -12.01 10.74
CA TYR A 198 9.16 -10.80 10.76
C TYR A 198 9.95 -9.60 11.28
N ILE A 199 10.58 -9.72 12.45
CA ILE A 199 11.32 -8.62 13.10
C ILE A 199 12.45 -8.12 12.21
N HIS A 200 13.25 -9.02 11.64
CA HIS A 200 14.49 -8.64 10.95
C HIS A 200 14.30 -8.32 9.47
N LYS A 201 13.30 -8.89 8.82
CA LYS A 201 13.12 -8.78 7.37
C LYS A 201 11.89 -8.00 6.98
N LEU A 202 10.78 -8.10 7.72
CA LEU A 202 9.47 -7.57 7.28
C LEU A 202 9.07 -6.27 7.97
N ALA A 203 9.25 -6.18 9.29
CA ALA A 203 8.92 -4.98 10.06
C ALA A 203 9.66 -3.71 9.57
N PRO A 204 10.96 -3.75 9.19
CA PRO A 204 11.66 -2.57 8.68
C PRO A 204 11.05 -1.97 7.41
N LEU A 205 10.31 -2.76 6.63
CA LEU A 205 9.61 -2.23 5.45
C LEU A 205 8.43 -1.35 5.83
N SER A 206 7.73 -1.70 6.91
CA SER A 206 6.61 -0.91 7.43
C SER A 206 7.10 0.37 8.10
N ASP A 207 8.23 0.30 8.80
CA ASP A 207 8.86 1.39 9.55
C ASP A 207 9.68 2.37 8.69
N ALA A 208 9.62 2.28 7.36
CA ALA A 208 10.52 3.03 6.47
C ALA A 208 10.36 4.58 6.53
N CYS A 209 9.29 5.08 7.16
CA CYS A 209 9.10 6.50 7.49
C CYS A 209 8.79 6.70 8.98
N ASP A 210 9.27 5.80 9.84
CA ASP A 210 9.00 5.80 11.27
C ASP A 210 10.26 5.45 12.08
N ASP A 211 10.97 6.49 12.53
CA ASP A 211 12.19 6.36 13.34
C ASP A 211 11.93 5.71 14.71
N ALA A 212 10.70 5.76 15.21
CA ALA A 212 10.32 5.07 16.45
C ALA A 212 10.16 3.55 16.25
N ARG A 213 10.12 3.08 15.01
CA ARG A 213 10.11 1.67 14.61
C ARG A 213 9.01 0.87 15.30
N HIS A 214 7.77 1.36 15.22
CA HIS A 214 6.65 0.75 15.93
C HIS A 214 6.41 -0.70 15.46
N PHE A 215 6.57 -1.00 14.17
CA PHE A 215 6.38 -2.37 13.65
C PHE A 215 7.52 -3.31 14.07
N ALA A 216 8.75 -2.83 14.20
CA ALA A 216 9.87 -3.68 14.62
C ALA A 216 10.00 -3.82 16.13
N LEU A 217 9.48 -2.87 16.92
CA LEU A 217 9.66 -2.85 18.38
C LEU A 217 8.37 -3.07 19.16
N GLU A 218 7.26 -2.43 18.81
CA GLU A 218 6.02 -2.49 19.58
C GLU A 218 5.14 -3.66 19.14
N VAL A 219 4.93 -3.84 17.83
CA VAL A 219 4.06 -4.89 17.27
C VAL A 219 4.48 -6.31 17.68
N PRO A 220 5.77 -6.69 17.73
CA PRO A 220 6.16 -8.03 18.20
C PRO A 220 5.80 -8.24 19.67
N ARG A 221 5.95 -7.23 20.53
CA ARG A 221 5.56 -7.32 21.95
C ARG A 221 4.05 -7.46 22.11
N LEU A 222 3.29 -6.75 21.28
CA LEU A 222 1.84 -6.86 21.21
C LEU A 222 1.41 -8.27 20.77
N ALA A 223 2.10 -8.85 19.78
CA ALA A 223 1.82 -10.19 19.27
C ALA A 223 1.87 -11.28 20.35
N LEU A 224 2.78 -11.18 21.32
CA LEU A 224 2.91 -12.15 22.42
C LEU A 224 1.63 -12.29 23.26
N HIS A 225 0.77 -11.27 23.26
CA HIS A 225 -0.46 -11.24 24.05
C HIS A 225 -1.73 -11.08 23.18
N GLN A 226 -1.58 -10.86 21.88
CA GLN A 226 -2.66 -10.63 20.93
C GLN A 226 -2.62 -11.67 19.82
N PRO A 227 -3.42 -12.75 19.92
CA PRO A 227 -3.41 -13.85 18.96
C PRO A 227 -3.66 -13.38 17.52
N MET A 228 -4.49 -12.35 17.33
CA MET A 228 -4.78 -11.78 16.01
C MET A 228 -3.50 -11.25 15.34
N ILE A 229 -2.68 -10.51 16.08
CA ILE A 229 -1.40 -10.00 15.60
C ILE A 229 -0.43 -11.15 15.37
N MET A 230 -0.26 -12.06 16.33
CA MET A 230 0.64 -13.22 16.22
C MET A 230 0.38 -14.01 14.94
N ASN A 231 -0.87 -14.40 14.69
CA ASN A 231 -1.23 -15.14 13.49
C ASN A 231 -0.96 -14.32 12.21
N GLY A 232 -1.18 -13.00 12.23
CA GLY A 232 -0.81 -12.13 11.11
C GLY A 232 0.70 -12.12 10.83
N LEU A 233 1.53 -12.01 11.88
CA LEU A 233 2.99 -12.01 11.77
C LEU A 233 3.51 -13.33 11.18
N LEU A 234 3.04 -14.45 11.73
CA LEU A 234 3.43 -15.79 11.30
C LEU A 234 2.98 -16.07 9.85
N ALA A 235 1.79 -15.62 9.47
CA ALA A 235 1.31 -15.73 8.10
C ALA A 235 2.22 -14.99 7.10
N LEU A 236 2.52 -13.72 7.40
CA LEU A 236 3.36 -12.88 6.55
C LEU A 236 4.78 -13.43 6.45
N ALA A 237 5.37 -13.84 7.58
CA ALA A 237 6.70 -14.43 7.62
C ALA A 237 6.78 -15.78 6.92
N SER A 238 5.79 -16.67 7.11
CA SER A 238 5.72 -17.97 6.43
C SER A 238 5.67 -17.80 4.92
N ARG A 239 4.88 -16.85 4.43
CA ARG A 239 4.83 -16.51 2.99
C ARG A 239 6.14 -15.93 2.47
N TYR A 240 6.83 -15.12 3.26
CA TYR A 240 8.15 -14.61 2.87
C TYR A 240 9.19 -15.75 2.81
N ASP A 241 9.18 -16.65 3.79
CA ASP A 241 10.08 -17.80 3.87
C ASP A 241 9.87 -18.80 2.72
N SER A 242 8.61 -19.12 2.38
CA SER A 242 8.29 -20.00 1.25
C SER A 242 8.84 -19.45 -0.08
N ARG A 243 8.86 -18.12 -0.23
CA ARG A 243 9.46 -17.47 -1.40
C ARG A 243 10.97 -17.46 -1.39
N CYS A 244 11.58 -17.32 -0.23
CA CYS A 244 13.04 -17.45 -0.12
C CYS A 244 13.51 -18.85 -0.52
N THR A 245 12.69 -19.87 -0.23
CA THR A 245 13.00 -21.28 -0.49
C THR A 245 12.45 -21.81 -1.82
N ASN A 246 11.74 -20.97 -2.61
CA ASN A 246 11.00 -21.38 -3.82
C ASN A 246 10.03 -22.55 -3.56
N SER A 247 9.51 -22.67 -2.34
CA SER A 247 8.47 -23.64 -1.99
C SER A 247 7.13 -23.16 -2.51
N SER A 248 6.41 -24.04 -3.22
CA SER A 248 5.03 -23.78 -3.66
C SER A 248 3.98 -24.08 -2.60
N ASP A 249 4.39 -24.52 -1.40
CA ASP A 249 3.46 -24.85 -0.32
C ASP A 249 3.07 -23.58 0.44
N GLU A 250 1.83 -23.12 0.22
CA GLU A 250 1.24 -21.98 0.92
C GLU A 250 0.36 -22.39 2.10
N ILE A 251 0.28 -23.69 2.44
CA ILE A 251 -0.65 -24.21 3.46
C ILE A 251 -0.38 -23.58 4.83
N GLU A 252 0.88 -23.51 5.27
CA GLU A 252 1.26 -22.92 6.56
C GLU A 252 0.87 -21.43 6.63
N SER A 253 1.26 -20.65 5.61
CA SER A 253 0.98 -19.22 5.57
C SER A 253 -0.54 -18.94 5.55
N THR A 254 -1.30 -19.74 4.80
CA THR A 254 -2.76 -19.64 4.67
C THR A 254 -3.45 -20.05 5.97
N PHE A 255 -2.92 -21.04 6.68
CA PHE A 255 -3.45 -21.48 7.96
C PHE A 255 -3.40 -20.35 9.01
N TYR A 256 -2.24 -19.70 9.17
CA TYR A 256 -2.12 -18.56 10.07
C TYR A 256 -2.95 -17.35 9.59
N HIS A 257 -2.97 -17.08 8.28
CA HIS A 257 -3.78 -15.99 7.73
C HIS A 257 -5.27 -16.18 8.04
N ASN A 258 -5.81 -17.38 7.82
CA ASN A 258 -7.21 -17.69 8.12
C ASN A 258 -7.55 -17.52 9.61
N LYS A 259 -6.63 -17.86 10.52
CA LYS A 259 -6.79 -17.60 11.96
C LYS A 259 -6.83 -16.09 12.26
N CYS A 260 -5.93 -15.30 11.64
CA CYS A 260 -5.93 -13.84 11.76
C CYS A 260 -7.26 -13.25 11.26
N ILE A 261 -7.71 -13.63 10.06
CA ILE A 261 -8.97 -13.15 9.46
C ILE A 261 -10.18 -13.52 10.31
N LYS A 262 -10.24 -14.72 10.89
CA LYS A 262 -11.33 -15.12 11.80
C LYS A 262 -11.43 -14.17 13.00
N LEU A 263 -10.30 -13.84 13.63
CA LEU A 263 -10.25 -12.91 14.76
C LEU A 263 -10.58 -11.47 14.35
N LEU A 264 -10.14 -11.04 13.16
CA LEU A 264 -10.54 -9.77 12.58
C LEU A 264 -12.05 -9.66 12.40
N ILE A 265 -12.70 -10.70 11.84
CA ILE A 265 -14.16 -10.75 11.67
C ILE A 265 -14.88 -10.63 13.02
N GLU A 266 -14.40 -11.34 14.05
CA GLU A 266 -14.95 -11.27 15.41
C GLU A 266 -14.80 -9.86 16.02
N ALA A 267 -13.66 -9.20 15.81
CA ALA A 267 -13.41 -7.83 16.25
C ALA A 267 -14.29 -6.80 15.51
N PHE A 268 -14.45 -6.95 14.19
CA PHE A 268 -15.32 -6.08 13.38
C PHE A 268 -16.81 -6.28 13.64
N ALA A 269 -17.22 -7.39 14.25
CA ALA A 269 -18.58 -7.59 14.72
C ALA A 269 -18.91 -6.72 15.96
N GLN A 270 -17.90 -6.19 16.65
CA GLN A 270 -18.08 -5.24 17.75
C GLN A 270 -18.32 -3.81 17.23
N PRO A 271 -18.97 -2.95 18.03
CA PRO A 271 -19.24 -1.56 17.65
C PRO A 271 -17.96 -0.78 17.28
N PRO A 272 -17.98 0.13 16.29
CA PRO A 272 -16.80 0.89 15.86
C PRO A 272 -16.06 1.65 16.96
N GLU A 273 -16.76 2.01 18.03
CA GLU A 273 -16.19 2.68 19.19
C GLU A 273 -15.13 1.84 19.90
N THR A 274 -15.24 0.50 19.84
CA THR A 274 -14.31 -0.44 20.47
C THR A 274 -13.07 -0.74 19.63
N TRP A 275 -13.03 -0.28 18.38
CA TRP A 275 -11.89 -0.53 17.50
C TRP A 275 -10.66 0.26 17.98
N ASP A 276 -9.55 -0.43 18.20
CA ASP A 276 -8.32 0.12 18.76
C ASP A 276 -7.14 0.03 17.78
N SER A 277 -5.96 0.47 18.24
CA SER A 277 -4.72 0.38 17.46
C SER A 277 -4.31 -1.06 17.15
N THR A 278 -4.67 -2.03 18.01
CA THR A 278 -4.45 -3.46 17.77
C THR A 278 -5.22 -3.93 16.54
N LEU A 279 -6.51 -3.60 16.43
CA LEU A 279 -7.33 -3.93 15.28
C LEU A 279 -6.76 -3.32 13.99
N LEU A 280 -6.44 -2.02 14.00
CA LEU A 280 -5.82 -1.35 12.85
C LEU A 280 -4.50 -2.03 12.43
N THR A 281 -3.64 -2.34 13.40
CA THR A 281 -2.35 -2.99 13.12
C THR A 281 -2.55 -4.38 12.50
N ALA A 282 -3.50 -5.17 13.00
CA ALA A 282 -3.83 -6.47 12.42
C ALA A 282 -4.35 -6.35 10.98
N VAL A 283 -5.18 -5.35 10.68
CA VAL A 283 -5.64 -5.06 9.31
C VAL A 283 -4.45 -4.73 8.41
N VAL A 284 -3.53 -3.87 8.86
CA VAL A 284 -2.33 -3.51 8.10
C VAL A 284 -1.48 -4.74 7.80
N ILE A 285 -1.24 -5.61 8.80
CA ILE A 285 -0.48 -6.86 8.62
C ILE A 285 -1.18 -7.82 7.66
N ALA A 286 -2.50 -7.99 7.78
CA ALA A 286 -3.28 -8.83 6.87
C ALA A 286 -3.19 -8.32 5.42
N ARG A 287 -3.18 -7.00 5.23
CA ARG A 287 -2.97 -6.39 3.91
C ARG A 287 -1.55 -6.58 3.40
N LEU A 288 -0.52 -6.44 4.24
CA LEU A 288 0.86 -6.73 3.85
C LEU A 288 1.01 -8.19 3.36
N TYR A 289 0.29 -9.12 3.99
CA TYR A 289 0.25 -10.51 3.55
C TYR A 289 -0.31 -10.60 2.13
N GLU A 290 -1.48 -10.02 1.87
CA GLU A 290 -2.12 -9.99 0.54
C GLU A 290 -1.24 -9.31 -0.52
N GLU A 291 -0.65 -8.16 -0.21
CA GLU A 291 0.22 -7.38 -1.12
C GLU A 291 1.43 -8.16 -1.58
N ASN A 292 1.96 -9.04 -0.72
CA ASN A 292 3.04 -9.91 -1.12
C ASN A 292 2.59 -10.78 -2.30
N ASP A 293 1.35 -11.27 -2.40
CA ASP A 293 0.88 -12.13 -3.50
C ASP A 293 0.30 -11.37 -4.71
N ASN A 294 1.22 -10.85 -5.52
CA ASN A 294 0.93 -9.96 -6.64
C ASN A 294 0.80 -10.64 -8.03
N GLU A 295 0.99 -11.97 -8.17
CA GLU A 295 0.95 -12.69 -9.47
C GLU A 295 -0.28 -13.58 -9.67
N THR A 296 -0.74 -14.26 -8.62
CA THR A 296 -1.89 -15.19 -8.68
C THR A 296 -3.21 -14.45 -8.82
N ASP A 297 -3.20 -13.16 -8.52
CA ASP A 297 -4.36 -12.31 -8.62
C ASP A 297 -4.48 -11.76 -10.04
N SER A 298 -4.91 -12.62 -10.98
CA SER A 298 -5.29 -12.21 -12.35
C SER A 298 -6.34 -11.08 -12.37
N TYR A 299 -6.87 -10.71 -11.20
CA TYR A 299 -7.82 -9.63 -10.99
C TYR A 299 -7.75 -8.93 -9.60
N TYR A 300 -6.64 -9.00 -8.85
CA TYR A 300 -6.49 -8.33 -7.53
C TYR A 300 -7.70 -8.50 -6.58
N HIS A 301 -8.41 -9.63 -6.63
CA HIS A 301 -9.69 -9.86 -5.97
C HIS A 301 -9.59 -10.05 -4.45
N HIS A 302 -8.42 -10.40 -3.90
CA HIS A 302 -8.27 -10.66 -2.46
C HIS A 302 -8.13 -9.37 -1.63
N LEU A 303 -7.57 -8.31 -2.23
CA LEU A 303 -7.48 -6.97 -1.62
C LEU A 303 -8.84 -6.34 -1.33
N SER A 304 -9.95 -6.88 -1.88
CA SER A 304 -11.29 -6.32 -1.71
C SER A 304 -11.89 -6.59 -0.32
N GLY A 305 -11.52 -7.71 0.33
CA GLY A 305 -12.08 -8.09 1.64
C GLY A 305 -11.65 -7.17 2.78
N THR A 306 -10.42 -6.66 2.70
CA THR A 306 -9.80 -5.77 3.69
C THR A 306 -9.68 -4.32 3.22
N GLN A 307 -10.03 -4.02 1.96
CA GLN A 307 -9.80 -2.71 1.33
C GLN A 307 -10.42 -1.55 2.11
N ASN A 308 -11.59 -1.78 2.74
CA ASN A 308 -12.44 -0.78 3.39
C ASN A 308 -13.03 -1.23 4.73
N LEU A 309 -12.35 -2.11 5.47
CA LEU A 309 -12.87 -2.55 6.78
C LEU A 309 -12.97 -1.41 7.80
N LEU A 310 -12.16 -0.36 7.62
CA LEU A 310 -12.14 0.81 8.49
C LEU A 310 -12.98 1.92 7.86
N ASN A 311 -13.96 2.42 8.61
CA ASN A 311 -14.71 3.60 8.22
C ASN A 311 -13.85 4.88 8.40
N HIS A 312 -14.26 5.96 7.74
CA HIS A 312 -13.54 7.25 7.78
C HIS A 312 -13.37 7.81 9.21
N GLU A 313 -14.35 7.57 10.08
CA GLU A 313 -14.33 8.05 11.47
C GLU A 313 -13.26 7.34 12.30
N ALA A 314 -13.16 6.02 12.18
CA ALA A 314 -12.13 5.21 12.83
C ALA A 314 -10.73 5.65 12.38
N ILE A 315 -10.52 5.82 11.07
CA ILE A 315 -9.25 6.32 10.53
C ILE A 315 -8.92 7.71 11.10
N SER A 316 -9.90 8.63 11.13
CA SER A 316 -9.69 9.96 11.72
C SER A 316 -9.29 9.88 13.18
N ARG A 317 -9.86 8.95 13.95
CA ARG A 317 -9.51 8.77 15.36
C ARG A 317 -8.08 8.24 15.51
N PHE A 318 -7.70 7.20 14.76
CA PHE A 318 -6.38 6.58 14.87
C PHE A 318 -5.23 7.51 14.48
N VAL A 319 -5.41 8.27 13.39
CA VAL A 319 -4.41 9.23 12.90
C VAL A 319 -4.05 10.29 13.95
N MET A 320 -5.00 10.68 14.80
CA MET A 320 -4.79 11.72 15.82
C MET A 320 -4.21 11.20 17.13
N GLN A 321 -4.15 9.88 17.34
CA GLN A 321 -3.72 9.28 18.61
C GLN A 321 -2.21 9.29 18.82
N GLY A 322 -1.41 9.48 17.77
CA GLY A 322 0.03 9.27 17.82
C GLY A 322 0.41 7.79 17.95
N GLY A 323 1.68 7.53 18.26
CA GLY A 323 2.20 6.18 18.54
C GLY A 323 1.90 5.15 17.43
N LEU A 324 1.64 3.91 17.83
CA LEU A 324 1.35 2.80 16.91
C LEU A 324 0.12 3.06 16.02
N ALA A 325 -0.93 3.70 16.53
CA ALA A 325 -2.14 3.99 15.76
C ALA A 325 -1.85 4.93 14.58
N GLU A 326 -1.08 5.99 14.83
CA GLU A 326 -0.66 6.93 13.80
C GLU A 326 0.31 6.25 12.82
N ALA A 327 1.32 5.51 13.32
CA ALA A 327 2.27 4.79 12.48
C ALA A 327 1.58 3.79 11.53
N ALA A 328 0.64 2.98 12.05
CA ALA A 328 -0.14 2.05 11.25
C ALA A 328 -1.03 2.76 10.22
N SER A 329 -1.56 3.94 10.55
CA SER A 329 -2.34 4.76 9.61
C SER A 329 -1.48 5.24 8.43
N TRP A 330 -0.22 5.61 8.66
CA TRP A 330 0.72 6.00 7.60
C TRP A 330 1.15 4.82 6.72
N VAL A 331 1.33 3.63 7.30
CA VAL A 331 1.52 2.40 6.50
C VAL A 331 0.28 2.14 5.63
N HIS A 332 -0.92 2.23 6.21
CA HIS A 332 -2.16 2.06 5.48
C HIS A 332 -2.33 3.04 4.30
N LEU A 333 -1.90 4.30 4.47
CA LEU A 333 -1.89 5.27 3.37
C LEU A 333 -0.95 4.83 2.24
N ARG A 334 0.27 4.37 2.55
CA ARG A 334 1.21 3.84 1.54
C ARG A 334 0.64 2.63 0.79
N GLN A 335 -0.03 1.72 1.50
CA GLN A 335 -0.74 0.58 0.92
C GLN A 335 -1.84 1.01 -0.06
N ALA A 336 -2.64 2.02 0.31
CA ALA A 336 -3.68 2.54 -0.56
C ALA A 336 -3.13 3.26 -1.80
N ILE A 337 -2.00 3.97 -1.67
CA ILE A 337 -1.28 4.53 -2.83
C ILE A 337 -0.81 3.41 -3.77
N TYR A 338 -0.28 2.30 -3.24
CA TYR A 338 0.09 1.14 -4.06
C TYR A 338 -1.09 0.63 -4.89
N VAL A 339 -2.22 0.33 -4.22
CA VAL A 339 -3.45 -0.15 -4.85
C VAL A 339 -3.92 0.83 -5.92
N TYR A 340 -3.90 2.13 -5.61
CA TYR A 340 -4.28 3.20 -6.53
C TYR A 340 -3.43 3.21 -7.80
N VAL A 341 -2.10 3.17 -7.63
CA VAL A 341 -1.16 3.20 -8.75
C VAL A 341 -1.34 1.96 -9.60
N VAL A 342 -1.38 0.76 -9.03
CA VAL A 342 -1.37 -0.48 -9.82
C VAL A 342 -2.74 -0.81 -10.42
N ARG A 343 -3.84 -0.66 -9.66
CA ARG A 343 -5.19 -1.02 -10.11
C ARG A 343 -5.90 0.11 -10.85
N ARG A 344 -5.38 1.34 -10.79
CA ARG A 344 -6.05 2.55 -11.33
C ARG A 344 -7.45 2.74 -10.72
N GLU A 345 -7.62 2.39 -9.45
CA GLU A 345 -8.85 2.58 -8.69
C GLU A 345 -8.77 3.86 -7.84
N PRO A 346 -9.87 4.62 -7.66
CA PRO A 346 -9.87 5.83 -6.84
C PRO A 346 -9.38 5.62 -5.40
N LEU A 347 -8.75 6.64 -4.82
CA LEU A 347 -8.22 6.60 -3.46
C LEU A 347 -9.36 6.86 -2.47
N GLU A 348 -9.90 5.79 -1.89
CA GLU A 348 -11.04 5.85 -0.96
C GLU A 348 -10.68 6.27 0.47
N ILE A 349 -9.41 6.52 0.79
CA ILE A 349 -8.98 7.04 2.10
C ILE A 349 -9.27 8.54 2.19
N CYS A 350 -9.91 9.05 3.25
CA CYS A 350 -10.04 10.51 3.47
C CYS A 350 -8.68 11.12 3.88
N LEU A 351 -8.03 11.85 2.97
CA LEU A 351 -6.71 12.47 3.18
C LEU A 351 -6.80 13.62 4.18
N GLU A 352 -7.93 14.30 4.23
CA GLU A 352 -8.20 15.44 5.11
C GLU A 352 -8.09 15.04 6.60
N ASN A 353 -8.30 13.75 6.92
CA ASN A 353 -8.04 13.21 8.25
C ASN A 353 -6.55 13.22 8.61
N PHE A 354 -5.66 12.98 7.63
CA PHE A 354 -4.21 12.94 7.83
C PHE A 354 -3.65 14.31 8.18
N GLU A 355 -4.26 15.40 7.74
CA GLU A 355 -3.84 16.78 8.11
C GLU A 355 -3.89 17.03 9.63
N ARG A 356 -4.68 16.23 10.37
CA ARG A 356 -4.80 16.30 11.83
C ARG A 356 -3.74 15.48 12.57
N SER A 357 -2.93 14.70 11.85
CA SER A 357 -1.82 13.92 12.40
C SER A 357 -0.78 14.81 13.09
N THR A 358 -0.12 14.26 14.11
CA THR A 358 1.03 14.90 14.77
C THR A 358 2.19 15.15 13.81
N VAL A 359 2.28 14.38 12.72
CA VAL A 359 3.25 14.56 11.63
C VAL A 359 3.23 15.97 11.06
N PHE A 360 2.09 16.66 11.01
CA PHE A 360 2.02 18.03 10.49
C PHE A 360 2.48 19.11 11.50
N ARG A 361 2.75 18.72 12.75
CA ARG A 361 3.25 19.62 13.81
C ARG A 361 4.71 19.35 14.20
N ARG A 362 5.20 18.14 13.92
CA ARG A 362 6.56 17.70 14.19
C ARG A 362 7.56 18.23 13.15
N SER A 363 8.85 18.22 13.46
CA SER A 363 9.90 18.70 12.55
C SER A 363 11.05 17.71 12.35
N ASP A 364 10.86 16.46 12.77
CA ASP A 364 11.81 15.37 12.54
C ASP A 364 11.68 14.75 11.14
N ASP A 365 12.68 13.96 10.76
CA ASP A 365 12.80 13.35 9.43
C ASP A 365 11.60 12.46 9.09
N SER A 366 11.10 11.67 10.05
CA SER A 366 9.90 10.83 9.87
C SER A 366 8.67 11.67 9.52
N ALA A 367 8.49 12.82 10.17
CA ALA A 367 7.41 13.74 9.84
C ALA A 367 7.58 14.32 8.42
N TYR A 368 8.78 14.73 8.04
CA TYR A 368 9.06 15.21 6.68
C TYR A 368 8.81 14.14 5.61
N ALA A 369 9.18 12.89 5.86
CA ALA A 369 8.94 11.79 4.94
C ALA A 369 7.46 11.47 4.77
N ASN A 370 6.69 11.39 5.86
CA ASN A 370 5.24 11.15 5.79
C ASN A 370 4.51 12.30 5.08
N ARG A 371 4.98 13.56 5.20
CA ARG A 371 4.45 14.68 4.39
C ARG A 371 4.73 14.52 2.89
N ALA A 372 5.87 13.95 2.50
CA ALA A 372 6.17 13.63 1.11
C ALA A 372 5.18 12.58 0.56
N VAL A 373 4.91 11.53 1.34
CA VAL A 373 3.90 10.51 1.05
C VAL A 373 2.51 11.15 0.89
N TYR A 374 2.14 12.04 1.81
CA TYR A 374 0.87 12.77 1.77
C TYR A 374 0.71 13.61 0.50
N ASN A 375 1.74 14.39 0.15
CA ASN A 375 1.75 15.21 -1.06
C ASN A 375 1.60 14.35 -2.33
N PHE A 376 2.29 13.21 -2.39
CA PHE A 376 2.11 12.26 -3.48
C PHE A 376 0.69 11.69 -3.52
N ALA A 377 0.09 11.37 -2.37
CA ALA A 377 -1.30 10.89 -2.32
C ALA A 377 -2.31 11.94 -2.84
N LYS A 378 -2.13 13.23 -2.47
CA LYS A 378 -2.92 14.35 -3.00
C LYS A 378 -2.80 14.45 -4.52
N LEU A 379 -1.58 14.35 -5.04
CA LEU A 379 -1.32 14.37 -6.46
C LEU A 379 -2.00 13.18 -7.17
N MET A 380 -1.83 11.98 -6.63
CA MET A 380 -2.42 10.78 -7.20
C MET A 380 -3.93 10.92 -7.27
N ARG A 381 -4.62 11.37 -6.21
CA ARG A 381 -6.08 11.62 -6.21
C ARG A 381 -6.56 12.52 -7.35
N LEU A 382 -5.77 13.51 -7.76
CA LEU A 382 -6.10 14.37 -8.90
C LEU A 382 -5.89 13.66 -10.25
N PHE A 383 -4.99 12.68 -10.32
CA PHE A 383 -4.55 12.05 -11.56
C PHE A 383 -5.57 11.09 -12.21
N LEU A 384 -6.35 10.28 -11.47
CA LEU A 384 -7.31 9.35 -12.09
C LEU A 384 -8.58 10.04 -12.64
N PRO A 385 -9.16 11.06 -11.99
CA PRO A 385 -10.29 11.81 -12.55
C PRO A 385 -9.97 12.60 -13.83
N MET A 386 -8.72 12.57 -14.33
CA MET A 386 -8.27 13.24 -15.55
C MET A 386 -8.96 12.79 -16.84
N GLU A 387 -9.84 11.79 -16.79
CA GLU A 387 -10.78 11.53 -17.89
C GLU A 387 -11.88 12.60 -18.02
N SER A 388 -12.04 13.47 -17.00
CA SER A 388 -12.91 14.65 -17.09
C SER A 388 -12.12 15.87 -17.63
N PRO A 389 -12.59 16.53 -18.70
CA PRO A 389 -11.85 17.58 -19.41
C PRO A 389 -11.75 18.92 -18.65
N ASP A 390 -12.40 19.03 -17.48
CA ASP A 390 -12.48 20.26 -16.68
C ASP A 390 -11.68 20.15 -15.37
N GLY A 391 -10.57 19.41 -15.42
CA GLY A 391 -9.66 19.23 -14.29
C GLY A 391 -9.21 20.59 -13.75
N ASP A 392 -9.57 20.87 -12.49
CA ASP A 392 -9.28 22.12 -11.79
C ASP A 392 -7.77 22.41 -11.77
N LEU A 393 -7.31 23.17 -12.77
CA LEU A 393 -5.92 23.56 -12.96
C LEU A 393 -5.37 24.27 -11.71
N GLY A 394 -6.25 24.92 -10.94
CA GLY A 394 -5.92 25.53 -9.64
C GLY A 394 -5.47 24.49 -8.62
N LYS A 395 -6.19 23.38 -8.47
CA LYS A 395 -5.82 22.27 -7.57
C LYS A 395 -4.47 21.64 -7.95
N TRP A 396 -4.23 21.45 -9.24
CA TRP A 396 -2.95 20.92 -9.73
C TRP A 396 -1.78 21.85 -9.40
N LYS A 397 -1.92 23.16 -9.67
CA LYS A 397 -0.90 24.16 -9.32
C LYS A 397 -0.68 24.26 -7.81
N ALA A 398 -1.73 24.10 -7.01
CA ALA A 398 -1.63 24.10 -5.55
C ALA A 398 -0.79 22.91 -5.05
N VAL A 399 -1.09 21.68 -5.51
CA VAL A 399 -0.31 20.49 -5.13
C VAL A 399 1.14 20.59 -5.60
N GLU A 400 1.37 21.08 -6.82
CA GLU A 400 2.73 21.28 -7.34
C GLU A 400 3.53 22.30 -6.50
N ARG A 401 2.88 23.40 -6.07
CA ARG A 401 3.48 24.38 -5.16
C ARG A 401 3.80 23.78 -3.80
N GLU A 402 2.85 23.09 -3.17
CA GLU A 402 3.06 22.43 -1.86
C GLU A 402 4.21 21.42 -1.89
N MET A 403 4.35 20.67 -3.00
CA MET A 403 5.48 19.77 -3.20
C MET A 403 6.82 20.51 -3.32
N GLN A 404 6.82 21.65 -4.00
CA GLN A 404 8.02 22.47 -4.17
C GLN A 404 8.43 23.13 -2.85
N GLU A 405 7.46 23.68 -2.11
CA GLU A 405 7.66 24.21 -0.75
C GLU A 405 8.21 23.13 0.19
N TRP A 406 7.64 21.91 0.15
CA TRP A 406 8.17 20.77 0.91
C TRP A 406 9.61 20.45 0.53
N TYR A 407 9.93 20.46 -0.78
CA TYR A 407 11.28 20.18 -1.26
C TYR A 407 12.26 21.22 -0.72
N GLU A 408 11.95 22.51 -0.85
CA GLU A 408 12.80 23.60 -0.38
C GLU A 408 12.98 23.62 1.14
N ALA A 409 11.95 23.22 1.90
CA ALA A 409 11.99 23.17 3.35
C ALA A 409 12.69 21.92 3.93
N ARG A 410 13.13 20.97 3.11
CA ARG A 410 13.68 19.69 3.59
C ARG A 410 14.90 19.90 4.51
N PRO A 411 15.03 19.12 5.60
CA PRO A 411 16.15 19.26 6.53
C PRO A 411 17.47 18.78 5.90
N VAL A 412 18.59 19.16 6.53
CA VAL A 412 19.94 18.83 6.04
C VAL A 412 20.21 17.32 5.94
N SER A 413 19.51 16.52 6.74
CA SER A 413 19.50 15.04 6.68
C SER A 413 19.03 14.50 5.32
N PHE A 414 18.30 15.29 4.53
CA PHE A 414 17.84 14.96 3.18
C PHE A 414 18.83 15.43 2.11
N LYS A 415 20.05 15.82 2.49
CA LYS A 415 21.14 16.04 1.56
C LYS A 415 21.84 14.69 1.28
N PRO A 416 22.02 14.30 0.00
CA PRO A 416 22.82 13.14 -0.34
C PRO A 416 24.25 13.29 0.19
N ILE A 417 24.79 12.23 0.79
CA ILE A 417 26.21 12.18 1.21
C ILE A 417 27.13 11.91 0.02
N PHE A 418 26.58 11.32 -1.05
CA PHE A 418 27.29 11.03 -2.28
C PHE A 418 26.30 11.08 -3.46
N HIS A 419 26.77 11.65 -4.57
CA HIS A 419 26.02 11.68 -5.82
C HIS A 419 26.95 11.44 -7.01
N LYS A 420 26.61 10.47 -7.86
CA LYS A 420 27.22 10.25 -9.17
C LYS A 420 26.14 10.26 -10.24
N ALA A 421 26.24 11.20 -11.18
CA ALA A 421 25.28 11.35 -12.27
C ALA A 421 25.20 10.08 -13.13
N ALA A 422 24.02 9.83 -13.72
CA ALA A 422 23.83 8.78 -14.71
C ALA A 422 24.74 9.01 -15.93
N ASP A 423 25.18 7.92 -16.55
CA ASP A 423 25.97 7.95 -17.78
C ASP A 423 25.60 6.74 -18.64
N VAL A 424 24.69 6.97 -19.58
CA VAL A 424 24.20 5.94 -20.52
C VAL A 424 25.33 5.48 -21.45
N SER A 425 26.28 6.36 -21.79
CA SER A 425 27.40 6.01 -22.68
C SER A 425 28.36 5.01 -22.05
N SER A 426 28.44 5.00 -20.71
CA SER A 426 29.21 4.04 -19.91
C SER A 426 28.33 2.90 -19.34
N ASP A 427 27.21 2.58 -19.99
CA ASP A 427 26.27 1.51 -19.59
C ASP A 427 25.76 1.65 -18.14
N ARG A 428 25.54 2.89 -17.69
CA ARG A 428 25.15 3.20 -16.31
C ARG A 428 24.00 4.20 -16.28
N PRO A 429 22.78 3.78 -16.66
CA PRO A 429 21.64 4.69 -16.86
C PRO A 429 21.04 5.26 -15.56
N PHE A 430 21.42 4.73 -14.40
CA PHE A 430 20.92 5.19 -13.11
C PHE A 430 21.99 6.00 -12.35
N SER A 431 21.56 7.10 -11.74
CA SER A 431 22.39 7.88 -10.83
C SER A 431 22.64 7.11 -9.53
N VAL A 432 23.83 7.26 -8.96
CA VAL A 432 24.12 6.77 -7.60
C VAL A 432 23.84 7.90 -6.63
N ILE A 433 22.90 7.71 -5.69
CA ILE A 433 22.50 8.72 -4.70
C ILE A 433 22.42 8.06 -3.33
N CYS A 434 23.38 8.36 -2.46
CA CYS A 434 23.44 7.75 -1.13
C CYS A 434 22.97 8.75 -0.07
N PHE A 435 22.17 8.29 0.88
CA PHE A 435 21.75 9.05 2.06
C PHE A 435 22.37 8.48 3.34
N ALA A 436 22.50 9.33 4.35
CA ALA A 436 22.98 8.91 5.67
C ALA A 436 21.92 8.12 6.47
N ALA A 437 20.64 8.25 6.12
CA ALA A 437 19.51 7.62 6.79
C ALA A 437 18.50 7.06 5.77
N SER A 438 17.68 6.10 6.21
CA SER A 438 16.68 5.44 5.37
C SER A 438 15.48 6.33 5.03
N VAL A 439 15.02 7.12 5.99
CA VAL A 439 13.81 7.96 5.89
C VAL A 439 13.87 8.96 4.71
N PRO A 440 14.98 9.70 4.49
CA PRO A 440 15.15 10.54 3.30
C PRO A 440 14.98 9.80 1.96
N VAL A 441 15.40 8.54 1.87
CA VAL A 441 15.31 7.76 0.62
C VAL A 441 13.86 7.63 0.19
N VAL A 442 12.99 7.18 1.10
CA VAL A 442 11.56 6.98 0.81
C VAL A 442 10.88 8.32 0.48
N ALA A 443 11.21 9.37 1.21
CA ALA A 443 10.65 10.70 0.97
C ALA A 443 11.02 11.24 -0.42
N MET A 444 12.30 11.12 -0.80
CA MET A 444 12.79 11.55 -2.10
C MET A 444 12.20 10.72 -3.24
N GLN A 445 11.92 9.43 -3.02
CA GLN A 445 11.20 8.63 -4.01
C GLN A 445 9.78 9.14 -4.23
N HIS A 446 9.04 9.48 -3.18
CA HIS A 446 7.69 10.06 -3.33
C HIS A 446 7.74 11.40 -4.07
N TYR A 447 8.77 12.22 -3.85
CA TYR A 447 8.97 13.47 -4.60
C TYR A 447 9.23 13.23 -6.09
N TYR A 448 10.16 12.36 -6.46
CA TYR A 448 10.46 12.09 -7.89
C TYR A 448 9.32 11.35 -8.59
N ALA A 449 8.61 10.47 -7.89
CA ALA A 449 7.38 9.86 -8.40
C ALA A 449 6.33 10.92 -8.71
N SER A 450 6.19 11.91 -7.83
CA SER A 450 5.29 13.03 -8.05
C SER A 450 5.67 13.86 -9.28
N LYS A 451 6.97 14.15 -9.47
CA LYS A 451 7.46 14.82 -10.69
C LYS A 451 7.16 14.02 -11.96
N ALA A 452 7.35 12.70 -11.95
CA ALA A 452 7.02 11.84 -13.07
C ALA A 452 5.52 11.88 -13.43
N VAL A 453 4.63 11.89 -12.43
CA VAL A 453 3.18 12.01 -12.63
C VAL A 453 2.77 13.37 -13.20
N LEU A 454 3.41 14.46 -12.76
CA LEU A 454 3.19 15.79 -13.33
C LEU A 454 3.58 15.83 -14.82
N CYS A 455 4.75 15.31 -15.17
CA CYS A 455 5.17 15.21 -16.58
C CYS A 455 4.21 14.33 -17.40
N LEU A 456 3.70 13.24 -16.82
CA LEU A 456 2.74 12.37 -17.46
C LEU A 456 1.39 13.06 -17.71
N ARG A 457 0.92 13.88 -16.77
CA ARG A 457 -0.27 14.73 -16.94
C ARG A 457 -0.08 15.70 -18.11
N ASP A 458 1.04 16.42 -18.12
CA ASP A 458 1.31 17.45 -19.12
C ASP A 458 1.36 16.85 -20.53
N ASN A 459 1.98 15.68 -20.67
CA ASN A 459 1.99 14.92 -21.91
C ASN A 459 0.54 14.59 -22.38
N LYS A 460 -0.30 14.03 -21.49
CA LYS A 460 -1.72 13.71 -21.80
C LYS A 460 -2.57 14.94 -22.13
N GLN A 461 -2.27 16.10 -21.57
CA GLN A 461 -2.98 17.33 -21.93
C GLN A 461 -2.53 17.88 -23.29
N THR A 462 -1.25 17.73 -23.65
CA THR A 462 -0.74 18.16 -24.95
C THR A 462 -1.27 17.31 -26.10
N THR A 463 -1.47 16.00 -25.91
CA THR A 463 -2.05 15.10 -26.93
C THR A 463 -3.45 15.52 -27.37
N ASN A 464 -4.20 16.21 -26.51
CA ASN A 464 -5.55 16.68 -26.80
C ASN A 464 -5.59 18.02 -27.57
N LYS A 465 -4.45 18.68 -27.81
CA LYS A 465 -4.38 19.98 -28.50
C LYS A 465 -3.70 19.83 -29.87
N HIS A 466 -4.47 20.06 -30.94
CA HIS A 466 -4.06 19.88 -32.34
C HIS A 466 -2.97 20.84 -32.82
N ARG A 467 -1.67 20.52 -32.62
CA ARG A 467 -0.57 21.24 -33.30
C ARG A 467 0.63 20.33 -33.57
N ARG A 468 0.61 19.61 -34.70
CA ARG A 468 1.43 18.40 -34.98
C ARG A 468 2.96 18.51 -34.82
N GLN A 469 3.60 19.64 -35.10
CA GLN A 469 5.08 19.68 -35.25
C GLN A 469 5.84 20.21 -34.02
N GLU A 470 5.29 21.18 -33.29
CA GLU A 470 5.76 21.55 -31.93
C GLU A 470 5.40 20.49 -30.89
N PHE A 471 4.43 19.63 -31.24
CA PHE A 471 3.92 18.56 -30.39
C PHE A 471 4.90 17.38 -30.30
N GLU A 472 5.53 16.94 -31.40
CA GLU A 472 6.48 15.82 -31.38
C GLU A 472 7.72 16.11 -30.52
N VAL A 473 8.32 17.30 -30.66
CA VAL A 473 9.50 17.72 -29.87
C VAL A 473 9.16 17.87 -28.39
N ARG A 474 8.00 18.44 -28.04
CA ARG A 474 7.55 18.56 -26.64
C ARG A 474 7.17 17.22 -26.03
N GLN A 475 6.58 16.33 -26.81
CA GLN A 475 6.24 14.98 -26.38
C GLN A 475 7.49 14.15 -26.10
N ASP A 476 8.51 14.25 -26.95
CA ASP A 476 9.80 13.58 -26.73
C ASP A 476 10.52 14.11 -25.48
N GLY A 477 10.53 15.44 -25.28
CA GLY A 477 11.05 16.04 -24.04
C GLY A 477 10.31 15.61 -22.77
N ALA A 478 8.97 15.52 -22.82
CA ALA A 478 8.17 15.05 -21.68
C ALA A 478 8.43 13.58 -21.35
N LEU A 479 8.55 12.71 -22.35
CA LEU A 479 8.88 11.30 -22.17
C LEU A 479 10.30 11.11 -21.64
N SER A 480 11.26 11.91 -22.12
CA SER A 480 12.62 11.96 -21.58
C SER A 480 12.64 12.35 -20.10
N ASN A 481 11.87 13.37 -19.71
CA ASN A 481 11.75 13.77 -18.30
C ASN A 481 11.14 12.67 -17.42
N ILE A 482 10.07 12.00 -17.89
CA ILE A 482 9.48 10.85 -17.18
C ILE A 482 10.52 9.75 -17.01
N SER A 483 11.23 9.38 -18.08
CA SER A 483 12.28 8.37 -18.05
C SER A 483 13.40 8.74 -17.06
N SER A 484 13.81 10.01 -17.03
CA SER A 484 14.82 10.51 -16.07
C SER A 484 14.37 10.34 -14.63
N TYR A 485 13.12 10.70 -14.30
CA TYR A 485 12.60 10.48 -12.95
C TYR A 485 12.44 9.01 -12.59
N LEU A 486 12.06 8.13 -13.54
CA LEU A 486 12.05 6.69 -13.33
C LEU A 486 13.47 6.16 -13.04
N CYS A 487 14.49 6.64 -13.76
CA CYS A 487 15.89 6.33 -13.49
C CYS A 487 16.34 6.80 -12.09
N MET A 488 15.91 7.99 -11.66
CA MET A 488 16.19 8.49 -10.31
C MET A 488 15.57 7.59 -9.23
N LEU A 489 14.32 7.14 -9.43
CA LEU A 489 13.62 6.24 -8.52
C LEU A 489 14.35 4.90 -8.35
N MET A 490 14.73 4.27 -9.46
CA MET A 490 15.49 3.02 -9.46
C MET A 490 16.90 3.22 -8.88
N GLY A 491 17.56 4.33 -9.23
CA GLY A 491 18.87 4.71 -8.69
C GLY A 491 18.85 4.88 -7.16
N LEU A 492 17.81 5.52 -6.61
CA LEU A 492 17.62 5.67 -5.16
C LEU A 492 17.51 4.32 -4.45
N ALA A 493 16.74 3.38 -5.01
CA ALA A 493 16.59 2.04 -4.46
C ALA A 493 17.92 1.27 -4.49
N LEU A 494 18.58 1.24 -5.64
CA LEU A 494 19.83 0.48 -5.83
C LEU A 494 21.00 1.05 -5.02
N SER A 495 21.06 2.37 -4.85
CA SER A 495 22.12 3.04 -4.07
C SER A 495 21.95 2.85 -2.56
N ASN A 496 20.74 2.52 -2.10
CA ASN A 496 20.40 2.39 -0.69
C ASN A 496 19.76 1.01 -0.44
N SER A 497 20.45 -0.06 -0.82
CA SER A 497 19.95 -1.45 -0.79
C SER A 497 19.50 -1.94 0.59
N HIS A 498 19.99 -1.34 1.67
CA HIS A 498 19.55 -1.60 3.04
C HIS A 498 18.12 -1.11 3.33
N VAL A 499 17.59 -0.18 2.53
CA VAL A 499 16.21 0.34 2.62
C VAL A 499 15.30 -0.48 1.73
N ALA A 500 14.96 -1.70 2.15
CA ALA A 500 14.16 -2.63 1.35
C ALA A 500 12.83 -2.03 0.83
N ASN A 501 12.17 -1.17 1.61
CA ASN A 501 10.95 -0.47 1.19
C ASN A 501 11.13 0.37 -0.09
N ALA A 502 12.35 0.88 -0.34
CA ALA A 502 12.63 1.70 -1.52
C ALA A 502 12.47 0.94 -2.84
N PHE A 503 12.41 -0.39 -2.83
CA PHE A 503 12.25 -1.18 -4.06
C PHE A 503 10.80 -1.22 -4.60
N TYR A 504 9.81 -0.89 -3.77
CA TYR A 504 8.38 -0.99 -4.14
C TYR A 504 7.94 0.13 -5.08
N LEU A 505 8.14 1.39 -4.68
CA LEU A 505 7.60 2.55 -5.42
C LEU A 505 8.12 2.64 -6.86
N PRO A 506 9.41 2.40 -7.19
CA PRO A 506 9.86 2.40 -8.57
C PRO A 506 9.17 1.31 -9.41
N ALA A 507 8.94 0.11 -8.86
CA ALA A 507 8.22 -0.96 -9.55
C ALA A 507 6.76 -0.55 -9.83
N HIS A 508 6.10 0.11 -8.89
CA HIS A 508 4.75 0.65 -9.09
C HIS A 508 4.72 1.75 -10.15
N MET A 509 5.70 2.65 -10.14
CA MET A 509 5.80 3.71 -11.14
C MET A 509 6.11 3.16 -12.54
N LEU A 510 6.87 2.08 -12.64
CA LEU A 510 7.09 1.36 -13.90
C LEU A 510 5.79 0.75 -14.44
N SER A 511 4.88 0.24 -13.60
CA SER A 511 3.55 -0.17 -14.07
C SER A 511 2.65 1.01 -14.48
N LEU A 512 2.94 2.22 -13.98
CA LEU A 512 2.24 3.45 -14.37
C LEU A 512 2.72 4.04 -15.69
N CYS A 513 4.02 4.22 -15.83
CA CYS A 513 4.61 4.96 -16.95
C CYS A 513 5.93 4.36 -17.46
N GLY A 514 6.23 3.09 -17.17
CA GLY A 514 7.43 2.41 -17.69
C GLY A 514 7.45 2.28 -19.22
N TYR A 515 6.29 2.29 -19.87
CA TYR A 515 6.20 2.40 -21.34
C TYR A 515 6.82 3.68 -21.91
N CYS A 516 7.09 4.70 -21.08
CA CYS A 516 7.73 5.94 -21.52
C CYS A 516 9.26 5.81 -21.73
N ILE A 517 9.86 4.70 -21.30
CA ILE A 517 11.30 4.44 -21.44
C ILE A 517 11.60 4.00 -22.88
N ARG A 518 12.39 4.83 -23.58
CA ARG A 518 12.75 4.60 -25.00
C ARG A 518 14.16 4.05 -25.18
N ASP A 519 15.11 4.50 -24.37
CA ASP A 519 16.52 4.14 -24.50
C ASP A 519 16.76 2.64 -24.22
N PRO A 520 17.39 1.87 -25.13
CA PRO A 520 17.62 0.44 -24.96
C PRO A 520 18.49 0.06 -23.75
N CYS A 521 19.49 0.88 -23.40
CA CYS A 521 20.33 0.65 -22.21
C CYS A 521 19.48 0.82 -20.94
N VAL A 522 18.65 1.87 -20.89
CA VAL A 522 17.71 2.08 -19.77
C VAL A 522 16.69 0.94 -19.69
N ARG A 523 16.10 0.50 -20.81
CA ARG A 523 15.17 -0.64 -20.86
C ARG A 523 15.82 -1.91 -20.29
N THR A 524 17.05 -2.21 -20.69
CA THR A 524 17.81 -3.38 -20.20
C THR A 524 18.03 -3.31 -18.69
N HIS A 525 18.54 -2.20 -18.19
CA HIS A 525 18.76 -2.00 -16.76
C HIS A 525 17.47 -1.96 -15.93
N THR A 526 16.36 -1.53 -16.53
CA THR A 526 15.04 -1.55 -15.90
C THR A 526 14.57 -3.00 -15.66
N ILE A 527 14.82 -3.91 -16.62
CA ILE A 527 14.52 -5.33 -16.42
C ILE A 527 15.40 -5.92 -15.31
N GLN A 528 16.71 -5.63 -15.31
CA GLN A 528 17.62 -6.06 -14.25
C GLN A 528 17.20 -5.52 -12.87
N TYR A 529 16.75 -4.27 -12.80
CA TYR A 529 16.18 -3.69 -11.59
C TYR A 529 14.98 -4.51 -11.09
N LEU A 530 14.03 -4.84 -11.97
CA LEU A 530 12.85 -5.64 -11.60
C LEU A 530 13.21 -7.07 -11.18
N GLU A 531 14.24 -7.67 -11.76
CA GLU A 531 14.79 -8.95 -11.29
C GLU A 531 15.41 -8.81 -9.89
N LYS A 532 16.12 -7.69 -9.63
CA LYS A 532 16.67 -7.39 -8.30
C LYS A 532 15.58 -7.15 -7.25
N VAL A 533 14.44 -6.57 -7.63
CA VAL A 533 13.27 -6.42 -6.74
C VAL A 533 12.80 -7.79 -6.23
N ASP A 534 12.66 -8.78 -7.12
CA ASP A 534 12.30 -10.15 -6.72
C ASP A 534 13.37 -10.77 -5.81
N GLU A 535 14.65 -10.50 -6.08
CA GLU A 535 15.74 -10.99 -5.23
C GLU A 535 15.71 -10.40 -3.80
N VAL A 536 15.57 -9.08 -3.67
CA VAL A 536 15.74 -8.34 -2.40
C VAL A 536 14.50 -8.42 -1.52
N ILE A 537 13.31 -8.17 -2.09
CA ILE A 537 12.06 -8.09 -1.34
C ILE A 537 11.09 -9.25 -1.60
N LYS A 538 11.47 -10.23 -2.43
CA LYS A 538 10.65 -11.41 -2.76
C LYS A 538 9.29 -11.03 -3.35
N TRP A 539 9.28 -9.91 -4.09
CA TRP A 539 8.13 -9.38 -4.79
C TRP A 539 8.19 -9.82 -6.25
N LYS A 540 7.18 -10.56 -6.69
CA LYS A 540 7.23 -11.18 -8.02
C LYS A 540 7.06 -10.12 -9.11
N THR A 541 8.00 -10.00 -10.04
CA THR A 541 8.00 -8.94 -11.08
C THR A 541 7.83 -9.47 -12.50
N LYS A 542 7.70 -10.79 -12.70
CA LYS A 542 7.74 -11.41 -14.03
C LYS A 542 6.60 -10.93 -14.92
N ALA A 543 5.39 -10.78 -14.36
CA ALA A 543 4.24 -10.25 -15.10
C ALA A 543 4.45 -8.80 -15.57
N LEU A 544 5.07 -7.95 -14.73
CA LEU A 544 5.40 -6.57 -15.08
C LEU A 544 6.49 -6.52 -16.15
N ILE A 545 7.55 -7.32 -16.02
CA ILE A 545 8.62 -7.47 -17.03
C ILE A 545 8.01 -7.86 -18.39
N GLY A 546 7.13 -8.86 -18.41
CA GLY A 546 6.46 -9.30 -19.63
C GLY A 546 5.56 -8.21 -20.25
N THR A 547 4.92 -7.40 -19.42
CA THR A 547 4.10 -6.26 -19.89
C THR A 547 4.97 -5.17 -20.51
N LEU A 548 6.03 -4.73 -19.84
CA LEU A 548 6.95 -3.71 -20.34
C LEU A 548 7.62 -4.13 -21.65
N LYS A 549 8.09 -5.39 -21.75
CA LYS A 549 8.66 -5.93 -23.00
C LYS A 549 7.67 -5.86 -24.15
N ARG A 550 6.39 -6.17 -23.92
CA ARG A 550 5.35 -6.06 -24.97
C ARG A 550 5.08 -4.60 -25.36
N GLU A 551 5.04 -3.70 -24.38
CA GLU A 551 4.82 -2.27 -24.64
C GLU A 551 5.97 -1.65 -25.43
N TRP A 552 7.22 -1.98 -25.11
CA TRP A 552 8.40 -1.49 -25.82
C TRP A 552 8.52 -2.07 -27.23
N ASN A 553 8.25 -3.37 -27.41
CA ASN A 553 8.26 -4.00 -28.74
C ASN A 553 7.13 -3.52 -29.66
N GLY A 554 6.05 -2.93 -29.11
CA GLY A 554 4.98 -2.32 -29.89
C GLY A 554 5.25 -0.86 -30.29
N GLN A 555 6.34 -0.28 -29.80
CA GLN A 555 6.79 1.09 -30.12
C GLN A 555 7.91 1.13 -31.16
N ASP A 556 8.68 0.04 -31.27
CA ASP A 556 9.70 -0.20 -32.29
C ASP A 556 9.05 -0.77 -33.57
#